data_AF-A0A6S6M7Y6-F1
#
_entry.id   AF-A0A6S6M7Y6-F1
#
_cell.length_a   1.000
_cell.length_b   1.000
_cell.length_c   1.000
_cell.angle_alpha   90.00
_cell.angle_beta   90.00
_cell.angle_gamma   90.00
#
_symmetry.space_group_name_H-M   'P 1'
#
loop_
_entity.id
_entity.type
_entity.pdbx_description
1 polymer ?
#
loop_
_entity_poly.entity_id
_entity_poly.type
_entity_poly.pdbx_seq_one_letter_code
_entity_poly.pdbx_strand_id
1 'polypeptide(L)'
;MTYTEGFRANMVRRMACPNGISATALAREVGVPQQSLSRWLREASAVNQTDNSSIAPESHMPPKRPQDRSAEEKLKIVLEAEIVPEEQLGAFLRRNGIHEAQLREWRSMMLSGLQKPPRTSSKNTEETRKIHQLEKELQRKEKALAEAAAIIILKKKVQSIWGGEDEPTDKKSGR
;
A
#
# COMPACT_ATOMS: atom_id res chain seq x y z
N MET A 1 -8.47 -23.93 -8.64
CA MET A 1 -9.36 -23.94 -9.81
C MET A 1 -9.45 -22.54 -10.38
N THR A 2 -9.08 -22.35 -11.64
CA THR A 2 -9.12 -21.05 -12.33
C THR A 2 -10.43 -20.95 -13.11
N TYR A 3 -11.38 -20.14 -12.64
CA TYR A 3 -12.61 -19.84 -13.37
C TYR A 3 -12.36 -18.74 -14.39
N THR A 4 -12.85 -18.93 -15.63
CA THR A 4 -12.76 -17.93 -16.71
C THR A 4 -13.57 -16.68 -16.39
N GLU A 5 -13.13 -15.54 -16.90
CA GLU A 5 -13.75 -14.24 -16.63
C GLU A 5 -15.21 -14.19 -17.11
N GLY A 6 -15.49 -14.69 -18.32
CA GLY A 6 -16.85 -14.76 -18.85
C GLY A 6 -17.80 -15.64 -18.01
N PHE A 7 -17.28 -16.70 -17.39
CA PHE A 7 -18.06 -17.54 -16.49
C PHE A 7 -18.40 -16.78 -15.19
N ARG A 8 -17.43 -16.07 -14.60
CA ARG A 8 -17.66 -15.26 -13.39
C ARG A 8 -18.69 -14.16 -13.65
N ALA A 9 -18.59 -13.45 -14.77
CA ALA A 9 -19.52 -12.40 -15.15
C ALA A 9 -20.95 -12.94 -15.32
N ASN A 10 -21.12 -14.12 -15.92
CA ASN A 10 -22.43 -14.76 -16.03
C ASN A 10 -23.03 -15.10 -14.65
N MET A 11 -22.23 -15.67 -13.75
CA MET A 11 -22.68 -15.99 -12.38
C MET A 11 -23.10 -14.74 -11.61
N VAL A 12 -22.34 -13.66 -11.70
CA VAL A 12 -22.71 -12.37 -11.10
C VAL A 12 -24.02 -11.85 -11.68
N ARG A 13 -24.20 -11.90 -13.01
CA ARG A 13 -25.44 -11.46 -13.66
C ARG A 13 -26.67 -12.23 -13.16
N ARG A 14 -26.56 -13.54 -12.94
CA ARG A 14 -27.65 -14.37 -12.40
C ARG A 14 -28.02 -14.00 -10.96
N MET A 15 -27.04 -13.56 -10.15
CA MET A 15 -27.27 -13.12 -8.77
C MET A 15 -27.74 -11.67 -8.67
N ALA A 16 -27.41 -10.81 -9.65
CA ALA A 16 -27.70 -9.38 -9.62
C ALA A 16 -29.10 -8.99 -10.13
N CYS A 17 -29.91 -9.93 -10.61
CA CYS A 17 -31.29 -9.67 -11.03
C CYS A 17 -32.20 -9.32 -9.83
N PRO A 18 -33.27 -8.52 -10.01
CA PRO A 18 -34.23 -8.20 -8.93
C PRO A 18 -34.90 -9.42 -8.28
N ASN A 19 -35.06 -10.52 -9.03
CA ASN A 19 -35.48 -11.84 -8.54
C ASN A 19 -34.33 -12.87 -8.66
N GLY A 20 -33.10 -12.43 -8.43
CA GLY A 20 -31.88 -13.20 -8.64
C GLY A 20 -31.78 -14.42 -7.71
N ILE A 21 -31.10 -15.46 -8.19
CA ILE A 21 -30.83 -16.68 -7.42
C ILE A 21 -29.80 -16.33 -6.33
N SER A 22 -30.05 -16.77 -5.09
CA SER A 22 -29.11 -16.54 -3.99
C SER A 22 -27.79 -17.29 -4.21
N ALA A 23 -26.69 -16.75 -3.68
CA ALA A 23 -25.37 -17.39 -3.80
C ALA A 23 -25.33 -18.82 -3.25
N THR A 24 -26.17 -19.16 -2.27
CA THR A 24 -26.31 -20.51 -1.69
C THR A 24 -27.09 -21.46 -2.60
N ALA A 25 -28.12 -20.98 -3.31
CA ALA A 25 -28.84 -21.77 -4.29
C ALA A 25 -27.96 -22.01 -5.54
N LEU A 26 -27.29 -20.97 -6.03
CA LEU A 26 -26.41 -21.06 -7.19
C LEU A 26 -25.17 -21.94 -6.94
N ALA A 27 -24.65 -21.94 -5.71
CA ALA A 27 -23.55 -22.83 -5.32
C ALA A 27 -23.92 -24.31 -5.46
N ARG A 28 -25.16 -24.67 -5.11
CA ARG A 28 -25.66 -26.05 -5.24
C ARG A 28 -25.89 -26.45 -6.69
N GLU A 29 -26.28 -25.51 -7.54
CA GLU A 29 -26.56 -25.75 -8.96
C GLU A 29 -25.27 -25.91 -9.79
N VAL A 30 -24.28 -25.04 -9.55
CA VAL A 30 -23.08 -24.94 -10.41
C VAL A 30 -21.85 -25.61 -9.78
N GLY A 31 -21.93 -26.03 -8.52
CA GLY A 31 -20.83 -26.66 -7.79
C GLY A 31 -19.68 -25.71 -7.45
N VAL A 32 -19.90 -24.40 -7.54
CA VAL A 32 -18.93 -23.36 -7.13
C VAL A 32 -19.15 -23.03 -5.66
N PRO A 33 -18.08 -22.94 -4.84
CA PRO A 33 -18.23 -22.55 -3.44
C PRO A 33 -18.96 -21.20 -3.29
N GLN A 34 -19.94 -21.13 -2.38
CA GLN A 34 -20.72 -19.92 -2.14
C GLN A 34 -19.84 -18.70 -1.82
N GLN A 35 -18.72 -18.91 -1.13
CA GLN A 35 -17.74 -17.85 -0.83
C GLN A 35 -17.16 -17.21 -2.10
N SER A 36 -16.86 -17.99 -3.13
CA SER A 36 -16.36 -17.51 -4.42
C SER A 36 -17.42 -16.70 -5.16
N LEU A 37 -18.67 -17.18 -5.18
CA LEU A 37 -19.80 -16.47 -5.78
C LEU A 37 -20.08 -15.14 -5.08
N SER A 38 -20.13 -15.13 -3.75
CA SER A 38 -20.32 -13.89 -2.98
C SER A 38 -19.16 -12.92 -3.13
N ARG A 39 -17.93 -13.41 -3.28
CA ARG A 39 -16.77 -12.57 -3.58
C ARG A 39 -16.90 -11.89 -4.95
N TRP A 40 -17.23 -12.64 -6.00
CA TRP A 40 -17.41 -12.05 -7.34
C TRP A 40 -18.55 -11.03 -7.39
N LEU A 41 -19.65 -11.27 -6.66
CA LEU A 41 -20.75 -10.31 -6.56
C LEU A 41 -20.31 -8.99 -5.92
N ARG A 42 -19.48 -9.05 -4.86
CA ARG A 42 -18.92 -7.86 -4.19
C ARG A 42 -17.90 -7.13 -5.06
N GLU A 43 -17.03 -7.86 -5.76
CA GLU A 43 -16.06 -7.28 -6.69
C GLU A 43 -16.80 -6.54 -7.83
N ALA A 44 -17.86 -7.12 -8.37
CA ALA A 44 -18.67 -6.47 -9.39
C ALA A 44 -19.46 -5.26 -8.87
N SER A 45 -20.01 -5.31 -7.65
CA SER A 45 -20.70 -4.15 -7.07
C SER A 45 -19.74 -3.03 -6.67
N ALA A 46 -18.50 -3.35 -6.29
CA ALA A 46 -17.46 -2.36 -6.02
C ALA A 46 -17.00 -1.64 -7.29
N VAL A 47 -16.85 -2.37 -8.41
CA VAL A 47 -16.51 -1.78 -9.72
C VAL A 47 -17.63 -0.90 -10.27
N ASN A 48 -18.90 -1.22 -10.00
CA ASN A 48 -20.01 -0.34 -10.37
C ASN A 48 -20.18 0.88 -9.43
N GLN A 49 -19.64 0.83 -8.21
CA GLN A 49 -19.68 1.93 -7.24
C GLN A 49 -18.63 3.01 -7.52
N THR A 50 -17.57 2.73 -8.29
CA THR A 50 -16.56 3.74 -8.62
C THR A 50 -17.02 4.76 -9.66
N ASP A 51 -18.05 4.45 -10.45
CA ASP A 51 -18.59 5.34 -11.49
C ASP A 51 -19.85 6.13 -11.06
N ASN A 52 -20.43 5.80 -9.91
CA ASN A 52 -21.65 6.47 -9.42
C ASN A 52 -21.42 7.00 -8.01
N SER A 53 -20.84 8.19 -7.95
CA SER A 53 -20.82 9.00 -6.75
C SER A 53 -22.25 9.35 -6.35
N SER A 54 -22.51 9.18 -5.05
CA SER A 54 -23.63 9.74 -4.28
C SER A 54 -24.95 8.96 -4.32
N ILE A 55 -25.36 8.54 -3.11
CA ILE A 55 -26.65 7.97 -2.70
C ILE A 55 -26.75 6.44 -2.87
N ALA A 56 -26.03 5.71 -2.01
CA ALA A 56 -26.45 4.36 -1.65
C ALA A 56 -27.46 4.44 -0.49
N PRO A 57 -28.63 3.76 -0.57
CA PRO A 57 -29.54 3.61 0.56
C PRO A 57 -28.88 2.76 1.65
N GLU A 58 -29.27 3.00 2.90
CA GLU A 58 -28.75 2.37 4.12
C GLU A 58 -28.62 0.85 3.98
N SER A 59 -27.48 0.37 3.49
CA SER A 59 -27.10 -1.02 3.64
C SER A 59 -26.47 -1.17 5.02
N HIS A 60 -27.01 -2.07 5.83
CA HIS A 60 -26.45 -2.53 7.09
C HIS A 60 -25.07 -3.18 6.87
N MET A 61 -24.06 -2.37 6.51
CA MET A 61 -22.67 -2.75 6.69
C MET A 61 -22.35 -2.70 8.19
N PRO A 62 -21.49 -3.61 8.69
CA PRO A 62 -20.99 -3.49 10.05
C PRO A 62 -20.37 -2.10 10.25
N PRO A 63 -20.47 -1.50 11.45
CA PRO A 63 -19.95 -0.16 11.68
C PRO A 63 -18.48 -0.12 11.26
N LYS A 64 -18.17 0.70 10.24
CA LYS A 64 -16.79 0.92 9.78
C LYS A 64 -15.95 1.30 10.99
N ARG A 65 -14.77 0.69 11.15
CA ARG A 65 -13.87 1.03 12.26
C ARG A 65 -13.52 2.52 12.16
N PRO A 66 -13.36 3.24 13.28
CA PRO A 66 -12.98 4.65 13.27
C PRO A 66 -11.73 4.95 12.43
N GLN A 67 -10.79 4.00 12.35
CA GLN A 67 -9.57 4.11 11.55
C GLN A 67 -9.82 4.02 10.04
N ASP A 68 -10.81 3.24 9.61
CA ASP A 68 -11.13 2.98 8.20
C ASP A 68 -11.99 4.10 7.57
N ARG A 69 -12.30 5.17 8.34
CA ARG A 69 -13.05 6.32 7.84
C ARG A 69 -12.19 7.28 7.04
N SER A 70 -12.78 7.83 5.98
CA SER A 70 -12.13 8.86 5.16
C SER A 70 -11.90 10.14 5.97
N ALA A 71 -10.97 10.99 5.53
CA ALA A 71 -10.71 12.28 6.16
C ALA A 71 -11.95 13.19 6.16
N GLU A 72 -12.72 13.16 5.07
CA GLU A 72 -13.98 13.91 4.92
C GLU A 72 -15.05 13.43 5.91
N GLU A 73 -15.23 12.11 6.06
CA GLU A 73 -16.15 11.53 7.03
C GLU A 73 -15.75 11.94 8.46
N LYS A 74 -14.45 11.91 8.79
CA LYS A 74 -13.94 12.35 10.10
C LYS A 74 -14.22 13.83 10.35
N LEU A 75 -14.01 14.69 9.35
CA LEU A 75 -14.30 16.12 9.43
C LEU A 75 -15.78 16.41 9.65
N LYS A 76 -16.65 15.73 8.90
CA LYS A 76 -18.10 15.86 9.07
C LYS A 76 -18.54 15.50 10.49
N ILE A 77 -18.05 14.38 11.02
CA ILE A 77 -18.38 13.93 12.37
C ILE A 77 -17.89 14.93 13.44
N VAL A 78 -16.69 15.48 13.29
CA VAL A 78 -16.15 16.49 14.22
C VAL A 78 -17.02 17.76 14.19
N LEU A 79 -17.43 18.21 13.02
CA LEU A 79 -18.27 19.40 12.88
C LEU A 79 -19.68 19.19 13.46
N GLU A 80 -20.30 18.04 13.18
CA GLU A 80 -21.61 17.68 13.76
C GLU A 80 -21.52 17.57 15.28
N ALA A 81 -20.45 16.97 15.81
CA ALA A 81 -20.23 16.85 17.25
C ALA A 81 -20.08 18.20 17.97
N GLU A 82 -19.74 19.28 17.25
CA GLU A 82 -19.64 20.64 17.81
C GLU A 82 -21.02 21.31 17.95
N ILE A 83 -21.98 20.90 17.13
CA ILE A 83 -23.35 21.46 17.10
C ILE A 83 -24.26 20.71 18.08
N VAL A 84 -23.96 19.44 18.37
CA VAL A 84 -24.75 18.59 19.25
C VAL A 84 -24.54 18.99 20.72
N PRO A 85 -25.62 19.22 21.50
CA PRO A 85 -25.50 19.53 22.93
C PRO A 85 -24.88 18.36 23.71
N GLU A 86 -24.19 18.68 24.81
CA GLU A 86 -23.40 17.72 25.60
C GLU A 86 -24.25 16.51 26.08
N GLU A 87 -25.52 16.73 26.40
CA GLU A 87 -26.48 15.69 26.80
C GLU A 87 -26.72 14.64 25.69
N GLN A 88 -26.65 15.06 24.42
CA GLN A 88 -26.89 14.22 23.25
C GLN A 88 -25.58 13.71 22.63
N LEU A 89 -24.43 14.26 23.03
CA LEU A 89 -23.12 13.90 22.51
C LEU A 89 -22.82 12.41 22.73
N GLY A 90 -23.15 11.86 23.90
CA GLY A 90 -22.96 10.44 24.18
C GLY A 90 -23.78 9.52 23.27
N ALA A 91 -25.01 9.91 22.91
CA ALA A 91 -25.84 9.16 21.97
C ALA A 91 -25.31 9.27 20.53
N PHE A 92 -24.86 10.47 20.14
CA PHE A 92 -24.22 10.73 18.85
C PHE A 92 -22.95 9.89 18.65
N LEU A 93 -22.08 9.83 19.67
CA LEU A 93 -20.86 9.03 19.65
C LEU A 93 -21.14 7.54 19.47
N ARG A 94 -22.15 7.00 20.18
CA ARG A 94 -22.58 5.60 20.04
C ARG A 94 -23.16 5.31 18.65
N ARG A 95 -24.00 6.20 18.11
CA ARG A 95 -24.57 6.06 16.75
C ARG A 95 -23.46 6.04 15.69
N ASN A 96 -22.45 6.88 15.87
CA ASN A 96 -21.30 6.96 14.99
C ASN A 96 -20.21 5.94 15.32
N GLY A 97 -20.37 5.07 16.32
CA GLY A 97 -19.39 4.04 16.69
C GLY A 97 -18.00 4.60 17.04
N ILE A 98 -17.94 5.80 17.61
CA ILE A 98 -16.68 6.46 18.01
C ILE A 98 -16.67 6.78 19.50
N HIS A 99 -15.48 6.78 20.08
CA HIS A 99 -15.28 7.20 21.47
C HIS A 99 -14.88 8.66 21.57
N GLU A 100 -15.14 9.28 22.72
CA GLU A 100 -14.80 10.68 22.95
C GLU A 100 -13.28 10.95 22.80
N ALA A 101 -12.43 10.02 23.24
CA ALA A 101 -10.98 10.12 23.04
C ALA A 101 -10.59 10.23 21.56
N GLN A 102 -11.26 9.47 20.68
CA GLN A 102 -11.03 9.53 19.23
C GLN A 102 -11.52 10.85 18.64
N LEU A 103 -12.64 11.37 19.12
CA LEU A 103 -13.15 12.68 18.70
C LEU A 103 -12.15 13.79 19.05
N ARG A 104 -11.58 13.76 20.28
CA ARG A 104 -10.55 14.72 20.70
C ARG A 104 -9.26 14.57 19.89
N GLU A 105 -8.83 13.35 19.60
CA GLU A 105 -7.69 13.07 18.72
C GLU A 105 -7.91 13.66 17.33
N TRP A 106 -9.09 13.45 16.73
CA TRP A 106 -9.43 14.00 15.41
C TRP A 106 -9.46 15.53 15.41
N ARG A 107 -10.00 16.16 16.46
CA ARG A 107 -9.92 17.61 16.65
C ARG A 107 -8.47 18.09 16.72
N SER A 108 -7.63 17.42 17.50
CA SER A 108 -6.20 17.76 17.63
C SER A 108 -5.46 17.61 16.31
N MET A 109 -5.71 16.52 15.57
CA MET A 109 -5.09 16.31 14.26
C MET A 109 -5.47 17.42 13.27
N MET A 110 -6.75 17.80 13.21
CA MET A 110 -7.21 18.88 12.34
C MET A 110 -6.55 20.21 12.71
N LEU A 111 -6.54 20.57 13.99
CA LEU A 111 -5.86 21.78 14.47
C LEU A 111 -4.36 21.75 14.16
N SER A 112 -3.70 20.61 14.35
CA SER A 112 -2.28 20.44 14.04
C SER A 112 -1.97 20.54 12.55
N GLY A 113 -2.90 20.12 11.68
CA GLY A 113 -2.76 20.25 10.23
C GLY A 113 -2.96 21.68 9.73
N LEU A 114 -3.79 22.48 10.42
CA LEU A 114 -3.94 23.91 10.18
C LEU A 114 -2.78 24.73 10.77
N GLN A 115 -2.12 24.22 11.82
CA GLN A 115 -0.92 24.84 12.33
C GLN A 115 0.17 24.76 11.27
N LYS A 116 0.76 25.92 10.95
CA LYS A 116 1.91 25.99 10.07
C LYS A 116 2.98 25.06 10.65
N PRO A 117 3.51 24.09 9.87
CA PRO A 117 4.51 23.19 10.40
C PRO A 117 5.63 24.05 11.02
N PRO A 118 6.09 23.73 12.25
CA PRO A 118 7.26 24.40 12.80
C PRO A 118 8.34 24.27 11.74
N ARG A 119 9.01 25.36 11.36
CA ARG A 119 9.98 25.41 10.25
C ARG A 119 11.01 24.29 10.45
N THR A 120 10.76 23.10 9.89
CA THR A 120 11.64 21.91 9.96
C THR A 120 12.82 22.06 9.01
N SER A 121 13.11 23.29 8.58
CA SER A 121 14.06 23.62 7.53
C SER A 121 15.52 23.48 7.94
N SER A 122 15.85 23.08 9.17
CA SER A 122 17.24 22.80 9.54
C SER A 122 17.58 21.30 9.46
N LYS A 123 16.81 20.43 10.12
CA LYS A 123 17.09 18.97 10.12
C LYS A 123 17.01 18.33 8.73
N ASN A 124 15.97 18.65 7.95
CA ASN A 124 15.87 18.16 6.58
C ASN A 124 17.02 18.68 5.69
N THR A 125 17.57 19.87 5.98
CA THR A 125 18.71 20.38 5.19
C THR A 125 20.03 19.73 5.57
N GLU A 126 20.23 19.36 6.84
CA GLU A 126 21.44 18.65 7.26
C GLU A 126 21.44 17.20 6.77
N GLU A 127 20.29 16.52 6.85
CA GLU A 127 20.14 15.16 6.34
C GLU A 127 20.30 15.11 4.82
N THR A 128 19.68 16.03 4.07
CA THR A 128 19.85 16.10 2.61
C THR A 128 21.29 16.41 2.21
N ARG A 129 21.99 17.30 2.93
CA ARG A 129 23.43 17.57 2.70
C ARG A 129 24.29 16.33 2.94
N LYS A 130 24.04 15.59 4.02
CA LYS A 130 24.75 14.34 4.32
C LYS A 130 24.51 13.29 3.24
N ILE A 131 23.27 13.13 2.78
CA ILE A 131 22.92 12.22 1.69
C ILE A 131 23.71 12.58 0.43
N HIS A 132 23.70 13.85 0.02
CA HIS A 132 24.43 14.29 -1.17
C HIS A 132 25.95 14.11 -1.06
N GLN A 133 26.51 14.31 0.13
CA GLN A 133 27.93 14.09 0.36
C GLN A 133 28.30 12.60 0.27
N LEU A 134 27.48 11.73 0.85
CA LEU A 134 27.65 10.28 0.76
C LEU A 134 27.50 9.78 -0.68
N GLU A 135 26.52 10.28 -1.43
CA GLU A 135 26.33 9.94 -2.85
C GLU A 135 27.58 10.29 -3.68
N LYS A 136 28.17 11.46 -3.45
CA LYS A 136 29.37 11.90 -4.17
C LYS A 136 30.61 11.06 -3.81
N GLU A 137 30.76 10.69 -2.54
CA GLU A 137 31.85 9.80 -2.12
C GLU A 137 31.68 8.40 -2.70
N LEU A 138 30.45 7.90 -2.78
CA LEU A 138 30.11 6.62 -3.38
C LEU A 138 30.49 6.60 -4.86
N GLN A 139 30.08 7.61 -5.63
CA GLN A 139 30.44 7.73 -7.05
C GLN A 139 31.96 7.78 -7.29
N ARG A 140 32.70 8.49 -6.44
CA ARG A 140 34.18 8.53 -6.53
C ARG A 140 34.80 7.17 -6.27
N LYS A 141 34.30 6.44 -5.27
CA LYS A 141 34.76 5.10 -4.93
C LYS A 141 34.42 4.09 -6.02
N GLU A 142 33.21 4.15 -6.59
CA GLU A 142 32.81 3.32 -7.73
C GLU A 142 33.68 3.57 -8.95
N LYS A 143 34.00 4.84 -9.26
CA LYS A 143 34.91 5.18 -10.37
C LYS A 143 36.30 4.59 -10.17
N ALA A 144 36.89 4.75 -8.97
CA ALA A 144 38.19 4.18 -8.66
C ALA A 144 38.17 2.63 -8.71
N LEU A 145 37.08 2.01 -8.26
CA LEU A 145 36.88 0.57 -8.35
C LEU A 145 36.79 0.11 -9.82
N ALA A 146 36.06 0.83 -10.66
CA ALA A 146 35.95 0.56 -12.09
C ALA A 146 37.32 0.70 -12.81
N GLU A 147 38.10 1.73 -12.46
CA GLU A 147 39.46 1.91 -12.97
C GLU A 147 40.38 0.75 -12.55
N ALA A 148 40.34 0.33 -11.28
CA ALA A 148 41.09 -0.84 -10.80
C ALA A 148 40.67 -2.13 -11.52
N ALA A 149 39.36 -2.34 -11.70
CA ALA A 149 38.84 -3.48 -12.45
C ALA A 149 39.31 -3.46 -13.91
N ALA A 150 39.33 -2.29 -14.56
CA ALA A 150 39.82 -2.13 -15.92
C ALA A 150 41.31 -2.49 -16.04
N ILE A 151 42.14 -2.09 -15.06
CA ILE A 151 43.56 -2.46 -15.01
C ILE A 151 43.72 -3.98 -14.89
N ILE A 152 42.96 -4.63 -14.00
CA ILE A 152 43.00 -6.09 -13.83
C ILE A 152 42.62 -6.80 -15.13
N ILE A 153 41.55 -6.35 -15.79
CA ILE A 153 41.10 -6.91 -17.06
C ILE A 153 42.17 -6.73 -18.14
N LEU A 154 42.79 -5.55 -18.22
CA LEU A 154 43.84 -5.27 -19.19
C LEU A 154 45.06 -6.18 -18.95
N LYS A 155 45.53 -6.32 -17.70
CA LYS A 155 46.63 -7.22 -17.34
C LYS A 155 46.32 -8.66 -17.77
N LYS A 156 45.11 -9.14 -17.50
CA LYS A 156 44.68 -10.49 -17.89
C LYS A 156 44.66 -10.67 -19.42
N LYS A 157 44.21 -9.66 -20.18
CA LYS A 157 44.23 -9.68 -21.66
C LYS A 157 45.66 -9.71 -22.20
N VAL A 158 46.54 -8.88 -21.66
CA VAL A 158 47.97 -8.82 -21.99
C VAL A 158 48.63 -10.18 -21.75
N GLN A 159 48.43 -10.79 -20.58
CA GLN A 159 48.92 -12.14 -20.27
C GLN A 159 48.37 -13.20 -21.22
N SER A 160 47.10 -13.09 -21.64
CA SER A 160 46.49 -14.04 -22.57
C SER A 160 47.02 -13.92 -24.01
N ILE A 161 47.44 -12.72 -24.43
CA ILE A 161 47.94 -12.48 -25.80
C ILE A 161 49.44 -12.79 -25.89
N TRP A 162 50.21 -12.36 -24.89
CA TRP A 162 51.66 -12.53 -24.89
C TRP A 162 52.15 -13.82 -24.24
N GLY A 163 51.24 -14.65 -23.70
CA GLY A 163 51.61 -15.88 -23.00
C GLY A 163 52.38 -15.54 -21.73
N GLY A 164 51.65 -15.19 -20.66
CA GLY A 164 52.25 -15.05 -19.34
C GLY A 164 52.73 -16.41 -18.84
N GLU A 165 54.05 -16.60 -18.78
CA GLU A 165 54.72 -17.58 -17.94
C GLU A 165 54.30 -17.36 -16.48
N ASP A 166 53.20 -17.97 -16.08
CA ASP A 166 53.03 -18.46 -14.71
C ASP A 166 53.20 -19.99 -14.79
N GLU A 167 54.39 -20.45 -15.19
CA GLU A 167 54.87 -21.76 -14.77
C GLU A 167 55.42 -21.57 -13.36
N PRO A 168 54.69 -21.94 -12.28
CA PRO A 168 55.30 -22.00 -10.98
C PRO A 168 56.40 -23.06 -11.09
N THR A 169 57.65 -22.60 -11.15
CA THR A 169 58.80 -23.45 -10.84
C THR A 169 58.67 -23.82 -9.36
N ASP A 170 57.84 -24.84 -9.12
CA ASP A 170 57.78 -25.56 -7.87
C ASP A 170 59.14 -26.23 -7.72
N LYS A 171 60.09 -25.52 -7.09
CA LYS A 171 61.35 -26.07 -6.66
C LYS A 171 61.03 -27.14 -5.62
N LYS A 172 60.80 -28.38 -6.09
CA LYS A 172 60.87 -29.58 -5.27
C LYS A 172 62.28 -29.71 -4.70
N SER A 173 62.48 -29.09 -3.55
CA SER A 173 63.47 -29.53 -2.57
C SER A 173 63.06 -30.94 -2.13
N GLY A 174 63.80 -31.96 -2.57
CA GLY A 174 63.51 -33.33 -2.16
C GLY A 174 64.53 -34.37 -2.60
N ARG A 175 65.55 -34.51 -1.74
CA ARG A 175 66.40 -35.69 -1.46
C ARG A 175 67.72 -35.83 -2.19
#